data_AF-A0A5J4UKY0-F1
#
_entry.id   AF-A0A5J4UKY0-F1
#
_cell.length_a   1.000
_cell.length_b   1.000
_cell.length_c   1.000
_cell.angle_alpha   90.00
_cell.angle_beta   90.00
_cell.angle_gamma   90.00
#
_symmetry.space_group_name_H-M   'P 1'
#
loop_
_entity.id
_entity.type
_entity.pdbx_description
1 polymer ?
#
loop_
_entity_poly.entity_id
_entity_poly.type
_entity_poly.pdbx_seq_one_letter_code
_entity_poly.pdbx_strand_id
1 'polypeptide(L)'
;FFSVRILGGGLARVGWSTSTGSLDIGTDRQSIGYGGTGRYSHNQQFDPYGEAFFAGDEINCYLDLSTNEGKTSGGVVHFSKNGKLFPQLALPGSLSGEYLFPSFTMKGSYLQFDFTTKDTSHKKFS
;
A
#
# COMPACT_ATOMS: atom_id res chain seq x y z
N PHE A 1 -1.88 6.10 6.59
CA PHE A 1 -1.66 4.81 7.28
C PHE A 1 -2.99 4.11 7.43
N PHE A 2 -3.03 2.81 7.16
CA PHE A 2 -4.09 1.88 7.60
C PHE A 2 -3.50 0.48 7.70
N SER A 3 -4.14 -0.41 8.45
CA SER A 3 -3.76 -1.82 8.48
C SER A 3 -4.87 -2.71 7.92
N VAL A 4 -4.46 -3.88 7.44
CA VAL A 4 -5.35 -4.90 6.88
C VAL A 4 -4.97 -6.24 7.45
N ARG A 5 -5.90 -6.86 8.18
CA ARG A 5 -5.78 -8.25 8.60
C ARG A 5 -6.34 -9.17 7.52
N ILE A 6 -5.56 -10.16 7.12
CA ILE A 6 -5.97 -11.17 6.15
C ILE A 6 -6.68 -12.29 6.90
N LEU A 7 -7.96 -12.54 6.58
CA LEU A 7 -8.79 -13.52 7.28
C LEU A 7 -9.02 -14.81 6.47
N GLY A 8 -8.82 -14.78 5.15
CA GLY A 8 -9.09 -15.90 4.24
C GLY A 8 -7.96 -16.20 3.27
N GLY A 9 -7.91 -17.43 2.74
CA GLY A 9 -6.80 -17.97 1.95
C GLY A 9 -6.76 -17.59 0.46
N GLY A 10 -7.68 -16.77 -0.03
CA GLY A 10 -7.64 -16.27 -1.42
C GLY A 10 -6.53 -15.25 -1.67
N LEU A 11 -6.52 -14.67 -2.87
CA LEU A 11 -5.57 -13.62 -3.25
C LEU A 11 -6.10 -12.23 -2.88
N ALA A 12 -5.24 -11.38 -2.33
CA ALA A 12 -5.53 -9.96 -2.12
C ALA A 12 -4.36 -9.08 -2.58
N ARG A 13 -4.71 -7.86 -3.01
CA ARG A 13 -3.82 -6.72 -3.16
C ARG A 13 -4.36 -5.57 -2.31
N VAL A 14 -3.48 -4.87 -1.60
CA VAL A 14 -3.82 -3.70 -0.77
C VAL A 14 -2.91 -2.53 -1.11
N GLY A 15 -3.40 -1.30 -0.98
CA GLY A 15 -2.58 -0.13 -1.27
C GLY A 15 -3.42 1.14 -1.40
N TRP A 16 -3.11 1.93 -2.42
CA TRP A 16 -3.64 3.29 -2.59
C TRP A 16 -4.03 3.53 -4.04
N SER A 17 -5.14 4.24 -4.27
CA SER A 17 -5.53 4.71 -5.60
C SER A 17 -6.11 6.11 -5.56
N THR A 18 -6.14 6.77 -6.73
CA THR A 18 -6.99 7.95 -6.93
C THR A 18 -8.46 7.53 -7.07
N SER A 19 -9.37 8.50 -7.10
CA SER A 19 -10.80 8.26 -7.32
C SER A 19 -11.16 7.81 -8.73
N THR A 20 -10.26 7.98 -9.70
CA THR A 20 -10.46 7.61 -11.11
C THR A 20 -9.74 6.33 -11.50
N GLY A 21 -9.05 5.69 -10.55
CA GLY A 21 -8.37 4.42 -10.77
C GLY A 21 -9.30 3.23 -10.93
N SER A 22 -8.77 2.20 -11.58
CA SER A 22 -9.33 0.86 -11.69
C SER A 22 -9.57 0.26 -10.31
N LEU A 23 -10.69 -0.46 -10.18
CA LEU A 23 -10.96 -1.29 -8.99
C LEU A 23 -10.03 -2.50 -8.89
N ASP A 24 -9.29 -2.81 -9.95
CA ASP A 24 -8.22 -3.80 -9.92
C ASP A 24 -6.86 -3.10 -9.70
N ILE A 25 -6.52 -2.82 -8.44
CA ILE A 25 -5.39 -1.95 -8.11
C ILE A 25 -4.06 -2.49 -8.64
N GLY A 26 -3.19 -1.57 -9.07
CA GLY A 26 -1.89 -1.86 -9.69
C GLY A 26 -1.94 -2.13 -11.20
N THR A 27 -3.14 -2.22 -11.80
CA THR A 27 -3.31 -2.45 -13.26
C THR A 27 -3.36 -1.17 -14.09
N ASP A 28 -3.21 -0.01 -13.46
CA ASP A 28 -3.19 1.29 -14.12
C ASP A 28 -2.19 2.25 -13.46
N ARG A 29 -2.12 3.48 -13.98
CA ARG A 29 -1.24 4.54 -13.46
C ARG A 29 -1.83 5.29 -12.25
N GLN A 30 -3.06 4.96 -11.88
CA GLN A 30 -3.86 5.65 -10.87
C GLN A 30 -3.86 4.90 -9.54
N SER A 31 -3.09 3.82 -9.42
CA SER A 31 -3.03 2.99 -8.23
C SER A 31 -1.68 2.34 -8.02
N ILE A 32 -1.43 1.99 -6.76
CA ILE A 32 -0.30 1.18 -6.30
C ILE A 32 -0.83 0.08 -5.38
N GLY A 33 -0.33 -1.13 -5.54
CA GLY A 33 -0.78 -2.29 -4.76
C GLY A 33 0.35 -3.19 -4.32
N TYR A 34 0.24 -3.74 -3.13
CA TYR A 34 1.08 -4.82 -2.62
C TYR A 34 0.24 -6.10 -2.51
N GLY A 35 0.66 -7.15 -3.20
CA GLY A 35 -0.08 -8.40 -3.34
C GLY A 35 0.44 -9.56 -2.54
N GLY A 36 -0.44 -10.51 -2.21
CA GLY A 36 -0.17 -11.69 -1.39
C GLY A 36 0.96 -12.59 -1.88
N THR A 37 1.38 -12.45 -3.13
CA THR A 37 2.53 -13.16 -3.72
C THR A 37 3.88 -12.44 -3.54
N GLY A 38 3.95 -11.40 -2.68
CA GLY A 38 5.19 -10.64 -2.46
C GLY A 38 5.54 -9.75 -3.65
N ARG A 39 4.56 -9.01 -4.16
CA ARG A 39 4.73 -8.17 -5.36
C ARG A 39 4.20 -6.76 -5.13
N TYR A 40 5.00 -5.77 -5.48
CA TYR A 40 4.54 -4.40 -5.67
C TYR A 40 3.98 -4.26 -7.08
N SER A 41 2.92 -3.48 -7.24
CA SER A 41 2.22 -3.34 -8.51
C SER A 41 1.83 -1.91 -8.81
N HIS A 42 2.11 -1.49 -10.03
CA HIS A 42 1.76 -0.19 -10.58
C HIS A 42 1.79 -0.27 -12.11
N ASN A 43 0.80 0.31 -12.79
CA ASN A 43 0.76 0.38 -14.26
C ASN A 43 1.01 -0.98 -14.95
N GLN A 44 0.38 -2.04 -14.44
CA GLN A 44 0.49 -3.42 -14.92
C GLN A 44 1.88 -4.06 -14.76
N GLN A 45 2.79 -3.42 -14.04
CA GLN A 45 4.07 -4.00 -13.66
C GLN A 45 3.96 -4.62 -12.28
N PHE A 46 4.58 -5.79 -12.08
CA PHE A 46 4.47 -6.60 -10.87
C PHE A 46 5.87 -7.05 -10.41
N ASP A 47 6.53 -6.21 -9.64
CA ASP A 47 7.92 -6.39 -9.23
C ASP A 47 8.03 -7.11 -7.88
N PRO A 48 9.03 -7.99 -7.68
CA PRO A 48 9.31 -8.59 -6.37
C PRO A 48 9.46 -7.52 -5.29
N TYR A 49 8.69 -7.64 -4.20
CA TYR A 49 8.71 -6.69 -3.11
C TYR A 49 8.19 -7.31 -1.81
N GLY A 50 8.92 -7.11 -0.71
CA GLY A 50 8.55 -7.65 0.59
C GLY A 50 8.49 -9.18 0.58
N GLU A 51 7.44 -9.72 1.19
CA GLU A 51 7.24 -11.16 1.36
C GLU A 51 5.84 -11.59 0.89
N ALA A 52 5.59 -12.88 0.69
CA ALA A 52 4.22 -13.36 0.51
C ALA A 52 3.43 -13.22 1.83
N PHE A 53 2.11 -13.04 1.74
CA PHE A 53 1.23 -12.98 2.90
C PHE A 53 -0.02 -13.85 2.72
N PHE A 54 -0.58 -14.31 3.84
CA PHE A 54 -1.64 -15.30 3.89
C PHE A 54 -2.61 -15.00 5.05
N ALA A 55 -3.66 -15.82 5.18
CA ALA A 55 -4.57 -15.73 6.32
C ALA A 55 -3.80 -15.76 7.65
N GLY A 56 -4.15 -14.84 8.54
CA GLY A 56 -3.48 -14.62 9.83
C GLY A 56 -2.50 -13.44 9.84
N ASP A 57 -1.99 -13.05 8.67
CA ASP A 57 -1.05 -11.92 8.55
C ASP A 57 -1.76 -10.57 8.67
N GLU A 58 -1.04 -9.58 9.18
CA GLU A 58 -1.40 -8.16 9.17
C GLU A 58 -0.47 -7.39 8.25
N ILE A 59 -1.06 -6.64 7.33
CA ILE A 59 -0.36 -5.78 6.38
C ILE A 59 -0.63 -4.33 6.74
N ASN A 60 0.42 -3.57 7.03
CA ASN A 60 0.32 -2.14 7.24
C ASN A 60 0.69 -1.40 5.96
N CYS A 61 -0.14 -0.42 5.59
CA CYS A 61 0.01 0.39 4.40
C CYS A 61 0.37 1.82 4.82
N TYR A 62 1.61 2.23 4.53
CA TYR A 62 2.13 3.55 4.88
C TYR A 62 2.16 4.44 3.65
N LEU A 63 1.75 5.69 3.83
CA LEU A 63 1.78 6.72 2.81
C LEU A 63 2.20 8.02 3.47
N ASP A 64 3.28 8.60 2.97
CA ASP A 64 3.78 9.92 3.35
C ASP A 64 3.67 10.83 2.14
N LEU A 65 2.84 11.87 2.25
CA LEU A 65 2.65 12.91 1.24
C LEU A 65 3.26 14.24 1.71
N SER A 66 4.03 14.24 2.80
CA SER A 66 4.62 15.47 3.31
C SER A 66 5.55 16.10 2.27
N THR A 67 5.37 17.39 2.06
CA THR A 67 6.30 18.22 1.30
C THR A 67 7.33 18.78 2.26
N ASN A 68 8.54 18.22 2.29
CA ASN A 68 9.63 18.86 3.02
C ASN A 68 10.00 20.16 2.30
N GLU A 69 10.22 21.24 3.06
CA GLU A 69 10.74 22.50 2.54
C GLU A 69 12.03 22.21 1.72
N GLY A 70 12.01 22.54 0.42
CA GLY A 70 13.13 22.32 -0.49
C GLY A 70 13.16 21.00 -1.26
N LYS A 71 12.22 20.06 -1.05
CA LYS A 71 12.04 18.88 -1.92
C LYS A 71 10.77 19.03 -2.75
N THR A 72 10.93 19.17 -4.06
CA THR A 72 9.83 19.06 -5.02
C THR A 72 9.28 17.63 -5.03
N SER A 73 8.00 17.50 -4.67
CA SER A 73 7.04 16.56 -5.28
C SER A 73 7.37 15.05 -5.24
N GLY A 74 7.79 14.51 -4.10
CA GLY A 74 7.98 13.06 -3.96
C GLY A 74 7.33 12.52 -2.69
N GLY A 75 6.11 12.00 -2.81
CA GLY A 75 5.54 11.17 -1.75
C GLY A 75 6.33 9.87 -1.60
N VAL A 76 6.16 9.18 -0.47
CA VAL A 76 6.76 7.87 -0.20
C VAL A 76 5.68 6.88 0.19
N VAL A 77 5.77 5.67 -0.36
CA VAL A 77 4.92 4.54 0.01
C VAL A 77 5.79 3.39 0.50
N HIS A 78 5.31 2.68 1.50
CA HIS A 78 5.87 1.38 1.90
C HIS A 78 4.84 0.56 2.64
N PHE A 79 5.19 -0.70 2.88
CA PHE A 79 4.35 -1.66 3.57
C PHE A 79 5.13 -2.36 4.68
N SER A 80 4.42 -2.93 5.65
CA SER A 80 4.99 -3.89 6.60
C SER A 80 4.11 -5.12 6.71
N LYS A 81 4.71 -6.23 7.10
CA LYS A 81 4.01 -7.48 7.40
C LYS A 81 4.29 -7.85 8.86
N ASN A 82 3.25 -7.96 9.69
CA ASN A 82 3.38 -8.32 11.11
C ASN A 82 4.45 -7.47 11.83
N GLY A 83 4.50 -6.17 11.53
CA GLY A 83 5.49 -5.22 12.06
C GLY A 83 6.87 -5.22 11.37
N LYS A 84 7.18 -6.18 10.49
CA LYS A 84 8.42 -6.18 9.69
C LYS A 84 8.29 -5.22 8.51
N LEU A 85 9.01 -4.10 8.56
CA LEU A 85 9.04 -3.11 7.49
C LEU A 85 9.70 -3.63 6.21
N PHE A 86 9.14 -3.24 5.07
CA PHE A 86 9.75 -3.42 3.76
C PHE A 86 10.39 -2.11 3.25
N PRO A 87 11.23 -2.17 2.21
CA PRO A 87 11.87 -0.98 1.66
C PRO A 87 10.89 0.10 1.23
N GLN A 88 11.31 1.36 1.35
CA GLN A 88 10.55 2.50 0.87
C GLN A 88 10.62 2.64 -0.64
N LEU A 89 9.52 3.07 -1.25
CA LEU A 89 9.42 3.36 -2.67
C LEU A 89 8.97 4.80 -2.86
N ALA A 90 9.59 5.48 -3.83
CA ALA A 90 9.11 6.78 -4.27
C ALA A 90 7.71 6.63 -4.86
N LEU A 91 6.80 7.54 -4.52
CA LEU A 91 5.48 7.59 -5.10
C LEU A 91 5.63 7.86 -6.61
N PRO A 92 4.96 7.07 -7.48
CA PRO A 92 4.98 7.32 -8.92
C PRO A 92 4.58 8.76 -9.25
N GLY A 93 5.23 9.36 -10.24
CA GLY A 93 4.94 10.74 -10.65
C GLY A 93 3.48 10.96 -11.07
N SER A 94 2.80 9.92 -11.58
CA SER A 94 1.37 9.96 -11.93
C SER A 94 0.43 10.08 -10.73
N LEU A 95 0.94 9.87 -9.52
CA LEU A 95 0.19 9.98 -8.26
C LEU A 95 0.65 11.18 -7.42
N SER A 96 1.65 11.95 -7.90
CA SER A 96 2.15 13.12 -7.19
C SER A 96 1.15 14.26 -7.26
N GLY A 97 0.78 14.80 -6.09
CA GLY A 97 -0.24 15.85 -5.99
C GLY A 97 -1.70 15.35 -6.04
N GLU A 98 -1.91 14.04 -6.18
CA GLU A 98 -3.25 13.44 -6.21
C GLU A 98 -3.79 13.16 -4.81
N TYR A 99 -5.13 13.11 -4.71
CA TYR A 99 -5.79 12.58 -3.52
C TYR A 99 -5.81 11.05 -3.59
N LEU A 100 -5.22 10.40 -2.58
CA LEU A 100 -5.11 8.95 -2.52
C LEU A 100 -6.00 8.36 -1.43
N PHE A 101 -6.69 7.28 -1.78
CA PHE A 101 -7.64 6.57 -0.94
C PHE A 101 -7.13 5.15 -0.65
N PRO A 102 -7.30 4.64 0.59
CA PRO A 102 -7.08 3.24 0.90
C PRO A 102 -7.87 2.35 -0.05
N SER A 103 -7.20 1.43 -0.73
CA SER A 103 -7.79 0.64 -1.80
C SER A 103 -7.30 -0.80 -1.77
N PHE A 104 -8.09 -1.70 -2.32
CA PHE A 104 -7.80 -3.13 -2.34
C PHE A 104 -8.51 -3.84 -3.49
N THR A 105 -8.01 -5.02 -3.84
CA THR A 105 -8.69 -5.97 -4.72
C THR A 105 -8.53 -7.36 -4.12
N MET A 106 -9.54 -8.22 -4.24
CA MET A 106 -9.47 -9.58 -3.71
C MET A 106 -10.19 -10.60 -4.57
N LYS A 107 -9.74 -11.86 -4.49
CA LYS A 107 -10.37 -13.02 -5.11
C LYS A 107 -10.41 -14.16 -4.12
N GLY A 108 -11.60 -14.42 -3.57
CA GLY A 108 -11.82 -15.49 -2.59
C GLY A 108 -11.16 -15.24 -1.23
N SER A 109 -10.88 -13.97 -0.88
CA SER A 109 -10.32 -13.59 0.43
C SER A 109 -11.34 -12.86 1.29
N TYR A 110 -11.05 -12.80 2.58
CA TYR A 110 -11.72 -11.95 3.55
C TYR A 110 -10.68 -11.04 4.17
N LEU A 111 -10.98 -9.75 4.29
CA LEU A 111 -10.07 -8.72 4.79
C LEU A 111 -10.79 -7.92 5.88
N GLN A 112 -10.07 -7.56 6.93
CA GLN A 112 -10.53 -6.63 7.96
C GLN A 112 -9.61 -5.41 7.96
N PHE A 113 -10.17 -4.22 7.80
CA PHE A 113 -9.43 -2.97 7.76
C PHE A 113 -9.49 -2.28 9.13
N ASP A 114 -8.38 -1.68 9.52
CA ASP A 114 -8.31 -0.74 10.64
C ASP A 114 -7.71 0.59 10.16
N PHE A 115 -8.51 1.65 10.33
CA PHE A 115 -8.14 3.04 10.01
C PHE A 115 -7.89 3.89 11.27
N THR A 116 -8.04 3.30 12.45
CA THR A 116 -8.10 4.00 13.73
C THR A 116 -6.80 3.90 14.52
N THR A 117 -6.08 2.78 14.43
CA THR A 117 -4.78 2.64 15.08
C THR A 117 -3.73 3.42 14.30
N LYS A 118 -3.00 4.29 15.00
CA LYS A 118 -1.71 4.78 14.50
C LYS A 118 -0.68 3.76 14.95
N ASP A 119 0.06 3.19 14.02
CA ASP A 119 1.27 2.48 14.38
C ASP A 119 2.24 3.45 15.07
N THR A 120 2.36 3.32 16.39
CA THR A 120 3.22 4.17 17.24
C THR A 120 4.66 3.69 17.27
N SER A 121 4.97 2.53 16.67
CA SER A 121 6.34 2.06 16.52
C SER A 121 7.14 2.91 15.53
N HIS A 122 6.45 3.70 14.68
CA HIS A 122 7.06 4.66 13.78
C HIS A 122 7.03 6.07 14.37
N LYS A 123 8.22 6.56 14.77
CA LYS A 123 8.42 7.99 15.06
C LYS A 123 8.09 8.79 13.80
N LYS A 124 7.31 9.87 13.96
CA LYS A 124 7.12 10.87 12.90
C LYS A 124 8.47 11.23 12.29
N PHE A 125 8.57 11.17 10.97
CA PHE A 125 9.76 11.60 10.25
C PHE A 125 9.98 13.09 10.51
N SER A 126 11.15 13.42 11.06
CA SER A 126 11.68 14.79 11.18
C SER A 126 12.38 15.19 9.89
#